data_AF-A0A7L1ELG1-F1
#
_entry.id   AF-A0A7L1ELG1-F1
#
_cell.length_a   1.000
_cell.length_b   1.000
_cell.length_c   1.000
_cell.angle_alpha   90.00
_cell.angle_beta   90.00
_cell.angle_gamma   90.00
#
_symmetry.space_group_name_H-M   'P 1'
#
loop_
_entity.id
_entity.type
_entity.pdbx_description
1 polymer ?
#
loop_
_entity_poly.entity_id
_entity_poly.type
_entity_poly.pdbx_seq_one_letter_code
_entity_poly.pdbx_strand_id
1 'polypeptide(L)'
;VLCHVRFPLMKSSELVDSVQTLDIMVEDVLCRQYLLEAFNYQILPFRQHEMQSPRTAVRSDVLHSCVAVLDNFVYLVGGQQLQYRSGEGAVDASYRYDPHLNQWLRIQAMQESRIQFQLNVLRGMVYATGGRNRSGSLASVEK
;
A
#
# COMPACT_ATOMS: atom_id res chain seq x y z
N VAL A 1 13.81 -7.76 -19.15
CA VAL A 1 12.36 -7.38 -19.13
C VAL A 1 11.62 -8.04 -17.95
N LEU A 2 11.65 -9.37 -17.82
CA LEU A 2 10.90 -10.10 -16.77
C LEU A 2 11.32 -9.78 -15.32
N CYS A 3 12.54 -9.26 -15.11
CA CYS A 3 13.05 -8.83 -13.79
C CYS A 3 12.18 -7.79 -13.07
N HIS A 4 11.33 -7.06 -13.81
CA HIS A 4 10.42 -6.05 -13.27
C HIS A 4 9.01 -6.57 -12.95
N VAL A 5 8.69 -7.80 -13.38
CA VAL A 5 7.38 -8.44 -13.14
C VAL A 5 7.31 -8.91 -11.68
N ARG A 6 6.18 -8.64 -11.02
CA ARG A 6 5.95 -8.95 -9.60
C ARG A 6 5.29 -10.32 -9.45
N PHE A 7 5.94 -11.38 -9.95
CA PHE A 7 5.45 -12.77 -9.81
C PHE A 7 5.03 -13.12 -8.37
N PRO A 8 5.75 -12.72 -7.31
CA PRO A 8 5.30 -12.98 -5.94
C PRO A 8 3.91 -12.45 -5.58
N LEU A 9 3.43 -11.41 -6.27
CA LEU A 9 2.13 -10.79 -6.03
C LEU A 9 1.03 -11.26 -7.00
N MET A 10 1.34 -12.17 -7.92
CA MET A 10 0.34 -12.81 -8.78
C MET A 10 -0.49 -13.82 -7.97
N LYS A 11 -1.67 -14.18 -8.48
CA LYS A 11 -2.47 -15.26 -7.89
C LYS A 11 -1.73 -16.59 -8.06
N SER A 12 -1.77 -17.44 -7.04
CA SER A 12 -1.12 -18.75 -7.09
C SER A 12 -1.59 -19.61 -8.26
N SER A 13 -2.88 -19.53 -8.64
CA SER A 13 -3.40 -20.22 -9.81
C SER A 13 -2.79 -19.73 -11.11
N GLU A 14 -2.62 -18.42 -11.30
CA GLU A 14 -2.00 -17.87 -12.51
C GLU A 14 -0.53 -18.28 -12.63
N LEU A 15 0.19 -18.32 -11.50
CA LEU A 15 1.57 -18.80 -11.46
C LEU A 15 1.69 -20.27 -11.89
N VAL A 16 0.78 -21.12 -11.43
CA VAL A 16 0.80 -22.57 -11.68
C VAL A 16 0.18 -22.94 -13.04
N ASP A 17 -0.90 -22.29 -13.44
CA ASP A 17 -1.66 -22.70 -14.62
C ASP A 17 -1.16 -22.02 -15.90
N SER A 18 -0.44 -20.89 -15.79
CA SER A 18 -0.06 -20.09 -16.94
C SER A 18 1.41 -19.66 -16.95
N VAL A 19 1.95 -19.17 -15.83
CA VAL A 19 3.31 -18.62 -15.84
C VAL A 19 4.36 -19.73 -15.87
N GLN A 20 4.26 -20.73 -14.99
CA GLN A 20 5.27 -21.79 -14.92
C GLN A 20 5.34 -22.67 -16.17
N THR A 21 4.28 -22.68 -16.98
CA THR A 21 4.19 -23.49 -18.19
C THR A 21 4.87 -22.85 -19.40
N LEU A 22 5.30 -21.59 -19.30
CA LEU A 22 6.02 -20.91 -20.37
C LEU A 22 7.45 -21.47 -20.47
N ASP A 23 7.90 -21.83 -21.67
CA ASP A 23 9.22 -22.42 -21.89
C ASP A 23 10.35 -21.55 -21.31
N ILE A 24 10.26 -20.23 -21.49
CA ILE A 24 11.23 -19.27 -20.92
C ILE A 24 11.33 -19.36 -19.38
N MET A 25 10.25 -19.72 -18.69
CA MET A 25 10.26 -19.86 -17.24
C MET A 25 10.92 -21.15 -16.76
N VAL A 26 11.00 -22.16 -17.64
CA VAL A 26 11.59 -23.47 -17.36
C VAL A 26 13.07 -23.50 -17.79
N GLU A 27 13.37 -22.95 -18.96
CA GLU A 27 14.69 -23.04 -19.58
C GLU A 27 15.67 -22.02 -18.98
N ASP A 28 15.22 -20.78 -18.75
CA ASP A 28 16.07 -19.72 -18.27
C ASP A 28 16.31 -19.81 -16.75
N VAL A 29 17.58 -19.69 -16.34
CA VAL A 29 17.98 -19.79 -14.93
C VAL A 29 17.42 -18.63 -14.10
N LEU A 30 17.40 -17.40 -14.65
CA LEU A 30 16.90 -16.23 -13.92
C LEU A 30 15.37 -16.29 -13.76
N CYS A 31 14.66 -16.76 -14.79
CA CYS A 31 13.21 -16.92 -14.74
C CYS A 31 12.80 -18.00 -13.72
N ARG A 32 13.54 -19.11 -13.64
CA ARG A 32 13.34 -20.10 -12.56
C ARG A 32 13.55 -19.52 -11.16
N GLN A 33 14.53 -18.62 -10.99
CA GLN A 33 14.72 -17.92 -9.71
C GLN A 33 13.52 -17.02 -9.36
N TYR A 34 12.92 -16.35 -10.35
CA TYR A 34 11.72 -15.54 -10.12
C TYR A 34 10.51 -16.39 -9.73
N LEU A 35 10.33 -17.58 -10.33
CA LEU A 35 9.30 -18.52 -9.91
C LEU A 35 9.54 -19.04 -8.49
N LEU A 36 10.78 -19.43 -8.16
CA LEU A 36 11.14 -19.88 -6.82
C LEU A 36 10.85 -18.79 -5.77
N GLU A 37 11.23 -17.54 -6.04
CA GLU A 37 10.91 -16.39 -5.20
C GLU A 37 9.39 -16.26 -5.00
N ALA A 38 8.61 -16.36 -6.09
CA ALA A 38 7.17 -16.23 -6.05
C ALA A 38 6.52 -17.36 -5.23
N PHE A 39 6.90 -18.62 -5.46
CA PHE A 39 6.37 -19.74 -4.70
C PHE A 39 6.73 -19.67 -3.22
N ASN A 40 7.97 -19.31 -2.87
CA ASN A 40 8.35 -19.10 -1.47
C ASN A 40 7.49 -18.00 -0.81
N TYR A 41 7.22 -16.90 -1.52
CA TYR A 41 6.39 -15.82 -1.01
C TYR A 41 4.93 -16.26 -0.77
N GLN A 42 4.39 -17.09 -1.67
CA GLN A 42 3.03 -17.63 -1.55
C GLN A 42 2.89 -18.68 -0.44
N ILE A 43 3.92 -19.50 -0.20
CA ILE A 43 3.91 -20.55 0.82
C ILE A 43 4.06 -19.97 2.25
N LEU A 44 4.65 -18.78 2.41
CA LEU A 44 4.97 -18.17 3.70
C LEU A 44 4.18 -16.87 3.96
N PRO A 45 2.83 -16.88 3.99
CA PRO A 45 2.02 -15.65 4.08
C PRO A 45 2.36 -14.81 5.32
N PHE A 46 2.64 -15.44 6.46
CA PHE A 46 2.96 -14.74 7.71
C PHE A 46 4.39 -14.16 7.76
N ARG A 47 5.28 -14.57 6.84
CA ARG A 47 6.67 -14.07 6.75
C ARG A 47 6.91 -13.18 5.52
N GLN A 48 5.87 -12.88 4.74
CA GLN A 48 5.98 -12.01 3.58
C GLN A 48 6.61 -10.65 3.91
N HIS A 49 6.38 -10.13 5.12
CA HIS A 49 7.00 -8.90 5.61
C HIS A 49 8.52 -8.97 5.75
N GLU A 50 9.09 -10.16 5.95
CA GLU A 50 10.54 -10.42 6.00
C GLU A 50 11.12 -10.60 4.59
N MET A 51 10.27 -10.95 3.61
CA MET A 51 10.65 -11.32 2.24
C MET A 51 10.57 -10.12 1.28
N GLN A 52 11.16 -8.99 1.65
CA GLN A 52 11.12 -7.76 0.86
C GLN A 52 12.22 -7.75 -0.22
N SER A 53 11.80 -7.64 -1.47
CA SER A 53 12.63 -7.55 -2.68
C SER A 53 12.11 -6.40 -3.56
N PRO A 54 12.82 -5.99 -4.63
CA PRO A 54 12.28 -5.03 -5.61
C PRO A 54 10.93 -5.42 -6.24
N ARG A 55 10.53 -6.70 -6.12
CA ARG A 55 9.26 -7.27 -6.64
C ARG A 55 8.19 -7.43 -5.56
N THR A 56 8.52 -7.41 -4.27
CA THR A 56 7.54 -7.51 -3.16
C THR A 56 7.41 -6.21 -2.37
N ALA A 57 8.41 -5.33 -2.40
CA ALA A 57 8.40 -4.04 -1.72
C ALA A 57 7.25 -3.14 -2.19
N VAL A 58 6.60 -2.46 -1.26
CA VAL A 58 5.55 -1.48 -1.55
C VAL A 58 6.14 -0.37 -2.42
N ARG A 59 5.49 -0.08 -3.55
CA ARG A 59 5.86 1.03 -4.44
C ARG A 59 4.97 2.23 -4.15
N SER A 60 5.07 2.73 -2.92
CA SER A 60 4.43 3.98 -2.53
C SER A 60 5.54 4.98 -2.23
N ASP A 61 5.36 6.19 -2.73
CA ASP A 61 6.16 7.35 -2.40
C ASP A 61 5.63 8.09 -1.16
N VAL A 62 4.60 7.58 -0.50
CA VAL A 62 3.97 8.19 0.68
C VAL A 62 4.21 7.33 1.92
N LEU A 63 4.72 7.96 2.98
CA LEU A 63 4.89 7.37 4.31
C LEU A 63 3.95 8.03 5.32
N HIS A 64 3.85 7.48 6.54
CA HIS A 64 3.13 8.10 7.66
C HIS A 64 1.64 8.39 7.40
N SER A 65 1.03 7.72 6.43
CA SER A 65 -0.43 7.71 6.28
C SER A 65 -1.09 7.08 7.51
N CYS A 66 -2.27 7.59 7.87
CA CYS A 66 -3.06 7.04 8.95
C CYS A 66 -4.13 6.09 8.41
N VAL A 67 -4.50 5.10 9.22
CA VAL A 67 -5.47 4.07 8.86
C VAL A 67 -6.61 4.01 9.88
N ALA A 68 -7.84 3.82 9.40
CA ALA A 68 -9.01 3.57 10.22
C ALA A 68 -9.92 2.52 9.55
N VAL A 69 -10.74 1.83 10.34
CA VAL A 69 -11.73 0.86 9.82
C VAL A 69 -13.12 1.33 10.21
N LEU A 70 -14.01 1.47 9.22
CA LEU A 70 -15.42 1.85 9.40
C LEU A 70 -16.25 1.06 8.39
N ASP A 71 -17.37 0.48 8.83
CA ASP A 71 -18.32 -0.27 8.00
C ASP A 71 -17.66 -1.35 7.11
N ASN A 72 -16.68 -2.06 7.68
CA ASN A 72 -15.89 -3.09 6.99
C ASN A 72 -15.05 -2.59 5.80
N PHE A 73 -14.82 -1.28 5.72
CA PHE A 73 -13.89 -0.64 4.80
C PHE A 73 -12.63 -0.16 5.53
N VAL A 74 -11.48 -0.20 4.86
CA VAL A 74 -10.23 0.38 5.38
C VAL A 74 -10.02 1.75 4.76
N TYR A 75 -9.79 2.76 5.58
CA TYR A 75 -9.50 4.12 5.15
C TYR A 75 -8.01 4.38 5.30
N LEU A 76 -7.38 4.92 4.27
CA LEU A 76 -5.98 5.34 4.26
C LEU A 76 -5.96 6.83 3.93
N VAL A 77 -5.45 7.64 4.85
CA VAL A 77 -5.59 9.11 4.79
C VAL A 77 -4.25 9.77 5.04
N GLY A 78 -3.96 10.81 4.27
CA GLY A 78 -2.81 11.68 4.45
C GLY A 78 -1.46 10.97 4.34
N GLY A 79 -0.45 11.52 5.01
CA GLY A 79 0.92 11.03 4.98
C GLY A 79 1.87 12.04 4.33
N GLN A 80 3.09 11.58 4.05
CA GLN A 80 4.23 12.39 3.65
C GLN A 80 4.88 11.82 2.40
N GLN A 81 5.01 12.62 1.35
CA GLN A 81 5.84 12.26 0.21
C GLN A 81 7.31 12.11 0.63
N LEU A 82 7.92 10.97 0.29
CA LEU A 82 9.30 10.58 0.60
C LEU A 82 10.35 11.62 0.22
N GLN A 83 10.08 12.41 -0.82
CA GLN A 83 11.00 13.42 -1.33
C GLN A 83 11.20 14.61 -0.37
N TYR A 84 10.29 14.83 0.57
CA TYR A 84 10.37 15.92 1.55
C TYR A 84 10.61 15.38 2.95
N ARG A 85 11.44 16.07 3.75
CA ARG A 85 11.75 15.67 5.14
C ARG A 85 10.90 16.37 6.21
N SER A 86 10.03 17.29 5.81
CA SER A 86 9.23 18.13 6.71
C SER A 86 7.75 18.13 6.32
N GLY A 87 6.95 18.97 6.98
CA GLY A 87 5.53 19.18 6.67
C GLY A 87 5.26 19.65 5.23
N GLU A 88 6.28 20.07 4.47
CA GLU A 88 6.15 20.38 3.04
C GLU A 88 5.65 19.21 2.20
N GLY A 89 5.96 17.98 2.61
CA GLY A 89 5.52 16.77 1.92
C GLY A 89 4.17 16.24 2.37
N ALA A 90 3.44 16.96 3.23
CA ALA A 90 2.14 16.51 3.69
C ALA A 90 1.15 16.39 2.53
N VAL A 91 0.44 15.26 2.47
CA VAL A 91 -0.61 15.01 1.47
C VAL A 91 -2.00 15.04 2.10
N ASP A 92 -2.99 15.34 1.28
CA ASP A 92 -4.43 15.38 1.59
C ASP A 92 -5.19 14.16 1.05
N ALA A 93 -4.50 13.33 0.27
CA ALA A 93 -5.11 12.21 -0.42
C ALA A 93 -5.74 11.21 0.56
N SER A 94 -6.93 10.77 0.22
CA SER A 94 -7.73 9.83 1.01
C SER A 94 -8.22 8.70 0.13
N TYR A 95 -8.12 7.49 0.63
CA TYR A 95 -8.52 6.27 -0.06
C TYR A 95 -9.35 5.38 0.85
N ARG A 96 -10.27 4.63 0.23
CA ARG A 96 -11.07 3.59 0.89
C ARG A 96 -10.83 2.27 0.18
N TYR A 97 -10.39 1.26 0.89
CA TYR A 97 -10.33 -0.12 0.42
C TYR A 97 -11.68 -0.80 0.64
N ASP A 98 -12.21 -1.39 -0.42
CA ASP A 98 -13.36 -2.28 -0.42
C ASP A 98 -12.90 -3.74 -0.51
N PRO A 99 -13.00 -4.53 0.59
CA PRO A 99 -12.61 -5.93 0.58
C PRO A 99 -13.47 -6.80 -0.34
N HIS A 100 -14.72 -6.42 -0.62
CA HIS A 100 -15.62 -7.19 -1.49
C HIS A 100 -15.22 -7.07 -2.96
N LEU A 101 -14.78 -5.86 -3.34
CA LEU A 101 -14.29 -5.59 -4.70
C LEU A 101 -12.78 -5.82 -4.83
N ASN A 102 -12.07 -5.98 -3.71
CA ASN A 102 -10.61 -6.02 -3.64
C ASN A 102 -9.98 -4.80 -4.34
N GLN A 103 -10.49 -3.61 -4.03
CA GLN A 103 -10.11 -2.37 -4.72
C GLN A 103 -9.95 -1.21 -3.75
N TRP A 104 -8.92 -0.40 -4.01
CA TRP A 104 -8.78 0.93 -3.41
C TRP A 104 -9.49 1.96 -4.27
N LEU A 105 -10.35 2.76 -3.65
CA LEU A 105 -11.08 3.86 -4.28
C LEU A 105 -10.55 5.18 -3.71
N ARG A 106 -10.20 6.13 -4.58
CA ARG A 106 -9.92 7.49 -4.14
C ARG A 106 -11.22 8.15 -3.70
N ILE A 107 -11.24 8.71 -2.50
CA ILE A 107 -12.39 9.43 -1.94
C ILE A 107 -12.07 10.92 -1.84
N GLN A 108 -12.99 11.69 -1.27
CA GLN A 108 -12.78 13.12 -1.03
C GLN A 108 -11.48 13.35 -0.25
N ALA A 109 -10.64 14.24 -0.76
CA ALA A 109 -9.40 14.64 -0.10
C ALA A 109 -9.71 15.44 1.17
N MET A 110 -8.75 15.44 2.11
CA MET A 110 -8.80 16.32 3.27
C MET A 110 -8.74 17.79 2.84
N GLN A 111 -9.34 18.66 3.63
CA GLN A 111 -9.27 20.12 3.42
C GLN A 111 -7.89 20.67 3.76
N GLU A 112 -7.19 20.01 4.69
CA GLU A 112 -5.80 20.31 5.03
C GLU A 112 -4.97 19.04 4.85
N SER A 113 -3.83 19.14 4.15
CA SER A 113 -2.88 18.03 4.14
C SER A 113 -2.32 17.79 5.55
N ARG A 114 -2.07 16.53 5.91
CA ARG A 114 -1.61 16.17 7.27
C ARG A 114 -0.55 15.09 7.27
N ILE A 115 0.48 15.29 8.09
CA ILE A 115 1.42 14.26 8.56
C ILE A 115 1.36 14.17 10.09
N GLN A 116 1.76 13.02 10.65
CA GLN A 116 1.87 12.82 12.11
C GLN A 116 0.57 13.19 12.86
N PHE A 117 -0.58 12.85 12.29
CA PHE A 117 -1.91 13.11 12.84
C PHE A 117 -2.54 11.81 13.35
N GLN A 118 -3.76 11.89 13.89
CA GLN A 118 -4.53 10.70 14.26
C GLN A 118 -5.80 10.60 13.43
N LEU A 119 -6.17 9.37 13.08
CA LEU A 119 -7.40 9.05 12.36
C LEU A 119 -8.26 8.16 13.27
N ASN A 120 -9.43 8.66 13.68
CA ASN A 120 -10.29 7.99 14.67
C ASN A 120 -11.71 7.85 14.15
N VAL A 121 -12.41 6.78 14.57
CA VAL A 121 -13.82 6.60 14.25
C VAL A 121 -14.68 7.01 15.43
N LEU A 122 -15.64 7.90 15.19
CA LEU A 122 -16.60 8.34 16.20
C LEU A 122 -17.99 8.48 15.56
N ARG A 123 -18.99 7.80 16.13
CA ARG A 123 -20.40 7.90 15.69
C ARG A 123 -20.59 7.68 14.18
N GLY A 124 -19.93 6.68 13.61
CA GLY A 124 -20.06 6.33 12.20
C GLY A 124 -19.37 7.29 11.23
N MET A 125 -18.44 8.12 11.71
CA MET A 125 -17.63 9.00 10.88
C MET A 125 -16.15 8.83 11.22
N VAL A 126 -15.30 8.97 10.22
CA VAL A 126 -13.84 9.00 10.38
C VAL A 126 -13.44 10.45 10.64
N TYR A 127 -12.54 10.71 11.60
CA TYR A 127 -12.07 12.05 11.95
C TYR A 127 -10.55 12.10 11.91
N ALA A 128 -10.00 13.08 11.18
CA ALA A 128 -8.59 13.41 11.19
C ALA A 128 -8.34 14.55 12.19
N THR A 129 -7.50 14.32 13.20
CA THR A 129 -7.26 15.27 14.29
C THR A 129 -5.81 15.71 14.36
N GLY A 130 -5.58 17.02 14.31
CA GLY A 130 -4.28 17.64 14.49
C GLY A 130 -3.29 17.32 13.37
N GLY A 131 -2.03 17.08 13.74
CA GLY A 131 -0.93 16.83 12.81
C GLY A 131 -0.12 18.05 12.46
N ARG A 132 0.59 17.97 11.35
CA ARG A 132 1.42 19.05 10.81
C ARG A 132 1.32 19.07 9.29
N ASN A 133 1.53 20.24 8.71
CA ASN A 133 1.78 20.43 7.29
C ASN A 133 2.82 21.53 7.07
N ARG A 134 2.90 22.07 5.84
CA ARG A 134 3.82 23.15 5.47
C ARG A 134 3.67 24.38 6.36
N SER A 135 2.45 24.70 6.79
CA SER A 135 2.13 25.87 7.60
C SER A 135 2.48 25.69 9.09
N GLY A 136 2.83 24.47 9.51
CA GLY A 136 3.18 24.14 10.89
C GLY A 136 2.22 23.15 11.52
N SER A 137 2.13 23.18 12.85
CA SER A 137 1.25 22.30 13.62
C SER A 137 -0.21 22.70 13.48
N LEU A 138 -1.08 21.71 13.35
CA LEU A 138 -2.52 21.89 13.18
C LEU A 138 -3.25 21.61 14.50
N ALA A 139 -4.17 22.50 14.86
CA ALA A 139 -5.14 22.29 15.94
C ALA A 139 -6.54 21.91 15.40
N SER A 140 -6.69 21.84 14.07
CA SER A 140 -7.94 21.55 13.39
C SER A 140 -8.32 20.07 13.46
N VAL A 141 -9.62 19.83 13.28
CA VAL A 141 -10.22 18.49 13.12
C VAL A 141 -11.14 18.54 11.90
N GLU A 142 -11.12 17.48 11.10
CA GLU A 142 -12.03 17.28 9.98
C GLU A 142 -12.55 15.85 9.92
N LYS A 143 -13.56 15.60 9.09
CA LYS A 143 -14.23 14.31 8.93
C LYS A 143 -14.35 13.90 7.47
#